data_AF-A0A956NLA2-F1
#
_entry.id   AF-A0A956NLA2-F1
#
_cell.length_a   1.000
_cell.length_b   1.000
_cell.length_c   1.000
_cell.angle_alpha   90.00
_cell.angle_beta   90.00
_cell.angle_gamma   90.00
#
_symmetry.space_group_name_H-M   'P 1'
#
loop_
_entity.id
_entity.type
_entity.pdbx_description
1 polymer ?
#
loop_
_entity_poly.entity_id
_entity_poly.type
_entity_poly.pdbx_seq_one_letter_code
_entity_poly.pdbx_strand_id
1 'polypeptide(L)'
;MASWISRIIKGMIIALGFILPGVSGGVLAAILGIYERLIGFLASIRKDFKENFLYFVPVGIGGILGIALFSFPVEYLLQHFQVP
;
A
#
# COMPACT_ATOMS: atom_id res chain seq x y z
N MET A 1 17.89 -4.44 -5.74
CA MET A 1 16.84 -4.73 -6.75
C MET A 1 15.74 -5.63 -6.20
N ALA A 2 16.03 -6.81 -5.65
CA ALA A 2 14.99 -7.69 -5.05
C ALA A 2 14.15 -7.02 -3.94
N SER A 3 14.76 -6.14 -3.14
CA SER A 3 14.07 -5.35 -2.10
C SER A 3 13.18 -4.23 -2.63
N TRP A 4 13.35 -3.80 -3.88
CA TRP A 4 12.53 -2.74 -4.50
C TRP A 4 11.24 -3.33 -5.07
N ILE A 5 11.35 -4.46 -5.78
CA ILE A 5 10.20 -5.18 -6.32
C ILE A 5 9.27 -5.62 -5.19
N SER A 6 9.82 -6.15 -4.09
CA SER A 6 8.99 -6.54 -2.94
C SER A 6 8.24 -5.36 -2.33
N ARG A 7 8.85 -4.17 -2.27
CA ARG A 7 8.19 -2.94 -1.78
C ARG A 7 7.08 -2.46 -2.71
N ILE A 8 7.28 -2.56 -4.03
CA ILE A 8 6.24 -2.27 -5.02
C ILE A 8 5.06 -3.22 -4.83
N ILE A 9 5.30 -4.53 -4.74
CA ILE A 9 4.25 -5.53 -4.50
C ILE A 9 3.51 -5.24 -3.19
N LYS A 10 4.23 -4.92 -2.11
CA LYS A 10 3.60 -4.53 -0.84
C LYS A 10 2.73 -3.28 -0.98
N GLY A 11 3.19 -2.28 -1.72
CA GLY A 11 2.41 -1.08 -2.06
C GLY A 11 1.12 -1.41 -2.80
N MET A 12 1.19 -2.31 -3.79
CA MET A 12 0.01 -2.76 -4.53
C MET A 12 -1.00 -3.49 -3.64
N ILE A 13 -0.52 -4.32 -2.70
CA ILE A 13 -1.41 -5.01 -1.74
C ILE A 13 -2.06 -4.00 -0.79
N ILE A 14 -1.29 -3.03 -0.27
CA ILE A 14 -1.83 -1.98 0.60
C ILE A 14 -2.91 -1.16 -0.12
N ALA A 15 -2.75 -0.87 -1.42
CA ALA A 15 -3.75 -0.18 -2.23
C ALA A 15 -5.11 -0.90 -2.24
N LEU A 16 -5.13 -2.24 -2.25
CA LEU A 16 -6.40 -2.99 -2.19
C LEU A 16 -7.21 -2.65 -0.94
N GLY A 17 -6.55 -2.41 0.20
CA GLY A 17 -7.22 -2.00 1.44
C GLY A 17 -7.73 -0.57 1.45
N PHE A 18 -7.50 0.21 0.39
CA PHE A 18 -8.14 1.52 0.19
C PHE A 18 -9.27 1.47 -0.86
N ILE A 19 -9.30 0.43 -1.71
CA ILE A 19 -10.28 0.27 -2.80
C ILE A 19 -11.44 -0.63 -2.35
N LEU A 20 -11.14 -1.72 -1.62
CA LEU A 20 -12.14 -2.71 -1.22
C LEU A 20 -12.92 -2.27 0.03
N PRO A 21 -14.26 -2.30 0.00
CA PRO A 21 -15.06 -1.99 1.18
C PRO A 21 -14.83 -3.03 2.27
N GLY A 22 -14.70 -2.58 3.52
CA GLY A 22 -14.47 -3.45 4.68
C GLY A 22 -13.03 -3.95 4.86
N VAL A 23 -12.10 -3.62 3.96
CA VAL A 23 -10.67 -3.93 4.11
C VAL A 23 -9.93 -2.68 4.59
N SER A 24 -9.01 -2.83 5.55
CA SER A 24 -8.21 -1.72 6.08
C SER A 24 -6.79 -1.73 5.51
N GLY A 25 -6.45 -0.70 4.72
CA GLY A 25 -5.09 -0.51 4.19
C GLY A 25 -4.02 -0.39 5.29
N GLY A 26 -4.36 0.19 6.44
CA GLY A 26 -3.45 0.29 7.59
C GLY A 26 -3.11 -1.06 8.22
N VAL A 27 -4.11 -1.96 8.32
CA VAL A 27 -3.92 -3.33 8.81
C VAL A 27 -3.06 -4.14 7.82
N LEU A 28 -3.30 -4.01 6.52
CA LEU A 28 -2.45 -4.63 5.51
C LEU A 28 -1.00 -4.12 5.59
N ALA A 29 -0.81 -2.82 5.81
CA ALA A 29 0.52 -2.26 6.01
C ALA A 29 1.22 -2.83 7.26
N ALA A 30 0.47 -3.14 8.33
CA ALA A 30 0.99 -3.75 9.55
C ALA A 30 1.40 -5.21 9.32
N ILE A 31 0.53 -6.00 8.69
CA ILE A 31 0.83 -7.40 8.33
C ILE A 31 2.08 -7.48 7.44
N LEU A 32 2.26 -6.51 6.53
CA LEU A 32 3.41 -6.47 5.62
C LEU A 32 4.70 -5.87 6.24
N GLY A 33 4.66 -5.49 7.52
CA GLY A 33 5.79 -4.91 8.27
C GLY A 33 6.22 -3.52 7.77
N ILE A 34 5.31 -2.80 7.09
CA ILE A 34 5.55 -1.43 6.62
C ILE A 34 5.07 -0.42 7.66
N TYR A 35 4.05 -0.79 8.43
CA TYR A 35 3.39 0.11 9.38
C TYR A 35 4.30 0.62 10.48
N GLU A 36 5.10 -0.22 11.15
CA GLU A 36 5.96 0.27 12.23
C GLU A 36 7.02 1.26 11.71
N ARG A 37 7.60 0.98 10.54
CA ARG A 37 8.55 1.90 9.90
C ARG A 37 7.87 3.21 9.50
N LEU A 38 6.62 3.15 9.03
CA LEU A 38 5.86 4.34 8.62
C LEU A 38 5.56 5.22 9.83
N ILE A 39 5.01 4.65 10.91
CA ILE A 39 4.71 5.39 12.14
C ILE A 39 6.00 5.94 12.76
N GLY A 40 7.09 5.17 12.78
CA GLY A 40 8.39 5.64 13.26
C GLY A 40 8.94 6.81 12.45
N PHE A 41 8.80 6.76 11.11
CA PHE A 41 9.18 7.86 10.23
C PHE A 41 8.34 9.12 10.49
N LEU A 42 7.01 8.97 10.63
CA LEU A 42 6.12 10.09 10.91
C LEU A 42 6.35 10.70 12.30
N ALA A 43 6.69 9.89 13.30
CA ALA A 43 7.02 10.35 14.65
C ALA A 43 8.36 11.11 14.72
N SER A 44 9.25 10.90 13.75
CA SER A 44 10.59 11.50 13.75
C SER A 44 11.07 11.83 12.33
N ILE A 45 10.30 12.67 11.62
CA ILE A 45 10.50 12.97 10.20
C ILE A 45 11.94 13.41 9.88
N ARG A 46 12.57 14.21 10.74
CA ARG A 46 13.93 14.71 10.50
C ARG A 46 15.01 13.63 10.65
N LYS A 47 14.72 12.53 11.35
CA LYS A 47 15.67 11.44 11.59
C LYS A 47 15.65 10.48 10.39
N ASP A 48 16.82 10.24 9.80
CA ASP A 48 17.01 9.31 8.68
C ASP A 48 16.06 9.58 7.50
N PHE A 49 15.70 10.85 7.28
CA PHE A 49 14.67 11.27 6.33
C PHE A 49 14.90 10.70 4.93
N LYS A 50 16.12 10.83 4.41
CA LYS A 50 16.47 10.33 3.06
C LYS A 50 16.29 8.82 2.95
N GLU A 51 16.68 8.06 3.98
CA GLU A 51 16.59 6.60 3.95
C GLU A 51 15.13 6.13 4.00
N ASN A 52 14.34 6.71 4.91
CA ASN A 52 12.92 6.40 5.03
C ASN A 52 12.16 6.84 3.79
N PHE A 53 12.44 8.03 3.26
CA PHE A 53 11.82 8.51 2.03
C PHE A 53 12.10 7.57 0.85
N LEU A 54 13.37 7.22 0.61
CA LEU A 54 13.76 6.26 -0.45
C LEU A 54 13.21 4.85 -0.21
N TYR A 55 12.92 4.48 1.04
CA TYR A 55 12.21 3.23 1.35
C TYR A 55 10.75 3.27 0.90
N PHE A 56 10.05 4.37 1.14
CA PHE A 56 8.63 4.51 0.81
C PHE A 56 8.35 4.85 -0.65
N VAL A 57 9.31 5.41 -1.40
CA VAL A 57 9.16 5.68 -2.85
C VAL A 57 8.65 4.45 -3.64
N PRO A 58 9.29 3.27 -3.60
CA PRO A 58 8.78 2.09 -4.31
C PRO A 58 7.43 1.60 -3.76
N VAL A 59 7.14 1.79 -2.47
CA VAL A 59 5.83 1.45 -1.88
C VAL A 59 4.75 2.37 -2.44
N GLY A 60 5.02 3.68 -2.55
CA GLY A 60 4.09 4.65 -3.14
C GLY A 60 3.85 4.39 -4.63
N ILE A 61 4.89 4.06 -5.39
CA ILE A 61 4.77 3.62 -6.79
C ILE A 61 3.87 2.38 -6.88
N GLY A 62 4.12 1.37 -6.02
CA GLY A 62 3.28 0.19 -5.93
C GLY A 62 1.83 0.52 -5.57
N GLY A 63 1.59 1.46 -4.67
CA GLY A 63 0.26 1.91 -4.31
C GLY A 63 -0.50 2.52 -5.49
N ILE A 64 0.14 3.44 -6.22
CA ILE A 64 -0.46 4.07 -7.42
C ILE A 64 -0.73 3.02 -8.49
N LEU A 65 0.22 2.12 -8.76
CA LEU A 65 0.05 1.04 -9.71
C LEU A 65 -1.06 0.07 -9.28
N GLY A 66 -1.15 -0.24 -8.00
CA GLY A 66 -2.20 -1.08 -7.43
C GLY A 66 -3.58 -0.46 -7.62
N ILE A 67 -3.73 0.84 -7.36
CA ILE A 67 -4.96 1.56 -7.66
C ILE A 67 -5.27 1.50 -9.15
N ALA A 68 -4.35 1.94 -10.01
CA ALA A 68 -4.58 1.96 -11.46
C ALA A 68 -4.93 0.58 -12.04
N LEU A 69 -4.30 -0.49 -11.54
CA LEU A 69 -4.52 -1.85 -12.02
C LEU A 69 -5.81 -2.48 -11.46
N PHE A 70 -6.11 -2.26 -10.18
CA PHE A 70 -7.20 -2.94 -9.48
C PHE A 70 -8.49 -2.13 -9.39
N SER A 71 -8.48 -0.83 -9.68
CA SER A 71 -9.71 0.00 -9.67
C SER A 71 -10.78 -0.56 -10.59
N PHE A 72 -10.47 -0.84 -11.87
CA PHE A 72 -11.48 -1.33 -12.83
C PHE A 72 -12.01 -2.74 -12.49
N PRO A 73 -11.15 -3.76 -12.23
CA PRO A 73 -11.66 -5.09 -11.90
C PRO A 73 -12.47 -5.10 -10.60
N VAL A 74 -12.03 -4.38 -9.57
CA VAL A 74 -12.75 -4.34 -8.29
C VAL A 74 -14.10 -3.64 -8.46
N GLU A 75 -14.15 -2.52 -9.17
CA GLU A 75 -15.41 -1.83 -9.45
C GLU A 75 -16.39 -2.73 -10.23
N TYR A 76 -15.90 -3.42 -11.27
CA TYR A 76 -16.72 -4.36 -12.05
C TYR A 76 -17.29 -5.49 -11.18
N LEU A 77 -16.45 -6.09 -10.33
CA LEU A 77 -16.86 -7.17 -9.44
C LEU A 77 -17.88 -6.71 -8.41
N LEU A 78 -17.68 -5.54 -7.82
CA LEU A 78 -18.61 -4.96 -6.86
C LEU A 78 -19.96 -4.63 -7.52
N GLN A 79 -19.98 -4.13 -8.75
CA GLN A 79 -21.25 -3.79 -9.43
C GLN A 79 -22.06 -5.04 -9.85
N HIS A 80 -21.39 -6.13 -10.25
CA HIS A 80 -22.07 -7.30 -10.82
C HIS A 80 -22.27 -8.45 -9.82
N PHE A 81 -21.49 -8.48 -8.74
CA PHE A 81 -21.50 -9.56 -7.75
C PHE A 81 -21.61 -9.05 -6.32
N GLN A 82 -22.06 -7.80 -6.08
CA GLN A 82 -22.43 -7.37 -4.72
C GLN A 82 -23.54 -8.28 -4.20
N VAL A 83 -23.16 -9.19 -3.31
CA VAL A 83 -24.10 -10.02 -2.57
C VAL A 83 -24.66 -9.14 -1.44
N PRO A 84 -26.00 -9.06 -1.26
CA PRO A 84 -26.63 -8.28 -0.20
C PRO A 84 -26.12 -8.60 1.20
#